data_AF-A0ABD1WER1-F1
#
_entry.id   AF-A0ABD1WER1-F1
#
_cell.length_a   1.000
_cell.length_b   1.000
_cell.length_c   1.000
_cell.angle_alpha   90.00
_cell.angle_beta   90.00
_cell.angle_gamma   90.00
#
_symmetry.space_group_name_H-M   'P 1'
#
loop_
_entity.id
_entity.type
_entity.pdbx_description
1 polymer ?
#
loop_
_entity_poly.entity_id
_entity_poly.type
_entity_poly.pdbx_seq_one_letter_code
_entity_poly.pdbx_strand_id
1 'polypeptide(L)'
;MARWNIGILTRNSNRLAKFQYSDLDVGISQYNTEYIVGMKILGFNSTRKSETLLNATALAPFASSTDGSHVNIDVNLQGRVFYDNIFEFHKHRIIKVLCNGVRIDFSNEGSMVQPPKKCSVITTEEGDL
;
A
#
# COMPACT_ATOMS: atom_id res chain seq x y z
N MET A 1 -0.70 17.68 -12.20
CA MET A 1 -0.55 16.49 -11.33
C MET A 1 -1.59 16.62 -10.21
N ALA A 2 -2.19 15.51 -9.79
CA ALA A 2 -3.17 15.44 -8.73
C ALA A 2 -2.60 14.62 -7.56
N ARG A 3 -2.90 15.04 -6.33
CA ARG A 3 -2.59 14.28 -5.12
C ARG A 3 -3.72 13.31 -4.86
N TRP A 4 -3.42 12.03 -4.68
CA TRP A 4 -4.38 10.96 -4.45
C TRP A 4 -4.16 10.38 -3.07
N ASN A 5 -5.23 10.23 -2.29
CA ASN A 5 -5.20 9.71 -0.92
C ASN A 5 -5.88 8.34 -0.89
N ILE A 6 -5.12 7.33 -0.50
CA ILE A 6 -5.48 5.92 -0.69
C ILE A 6 -5.43 5.19 0.65
N GLY A 7 -6.60 4.78 1.14
CA GLY A 7 -6.75 3.89 2.30
C GLY A 7 -6.67 2.41 1.91
N ILE A 8 -5.72 1.68 2.49
CA ILE A 8 -5.49 0.25 2.25
C ILE A 8 -5.55 -0.52 3.56
N LEU A 9 -6.32 -1.60 3.61
CA LEU A 9 -6.31 -2.54 4.72
C LEU A 9 -5.34 -3.68 4.42
N THR A 10 -4.30 -3.78 5.24
CA THR A 10 -3.37 -4.90 5.24
C THR A 10 -3.61 -5.79 6.43
N ARG A 11 -3.33 -7.08 6.29
CA ARG A 11 -3.36 -8.02 7.40
C ARG A 11 -2.02 -8.68 7.54
N ASN A 12 -1.42 -8.57 8.73
CA ASN A 12 -0.25 -9.36 9.07
C ASN A 12 -0.63 -10.86 9.07
N SER A 13 -0.09 -11.60 8.10
CA SER A 13 -0.30 -13.04 7.95
C SER A 13 0.44 -13.85 9.02
N ASN A 14 1.49 -13.30 9.62
CA ASN A 14 2.28 -13.94 10.64
C ASN A 14 1.62 -13.79 12.02
N ARG A 15 1.23 -14.93 12.61
CA ARG A 15 0.56 -14.98 13.91
C ARG A 15 1.51 -14.80 15.10
N LEU A 16 2.82 -14.85 14.88
CA LEU A 16 3.83 -14.89 15.92
C LEU A 16 4.69 -13.62 15.98
N ALA A 17 4.75 -12.83 14.91
CA ALA A 17 5.57 -11.62 14.84
C ALA A 17 4.71 -10.35 14.73
N LYS A 18 5.18 -9.25 15.32
CA LYS A 18 4.68 -7.91 15.01
C LYS A 18 5.43 -7.39 13.79
N PHE A 19 4.74 -6.66 12.92
CA PHE A 19 5.39 -5.95 11.82
C PHE A 19 5.54 -4.49 12.24
N GLN A 20 6.79 -4.03 12.30
CA GLN A 20 7.08 -2.61 12.32
C GLN A 20 7.37 -2.20 10.88
N TYR A 21 6.46 -1.43 10.31
CA TYR A 21 6.64 -0.87 8.97
C TYR A 21 7.56 0.35 9.10
N SER A 22 8.53 0.47 8.20
CA SER A 22 9.38 1.66 8.12
C SER A 22 8.81 2.63 7.09
N ASP A 23 9.41 2.66 5.91
CA ASP A 23 8.97 3.39 4.75
C ASP A 23 8.48 2.42 3.68
N LEU A 24 7.33 2.74 3.07
CA LEU A 24 6.80 2.05 1.92
C LEU A 24 6.76 3.02 0.74
N ASP A 25 7.37 2.61 -0.37
CA ASP A 25 7.24 3.23 -1.67
C ASP A 25 5.86 2.91 -2.25
N VAL A 26 5.25 3.91 -2.91
CA VAL A 26 3.93 3.79 -3.52
C VAL A 26 4.10 3.81 -5.03
N GLY A 27 3.78 2.69 -5.67
CA GLY A 27 3.56 2.60 -7.11
C GLY A 27 2.07 2.58 -7.41
N ILE A 28 1.65 3.31 -8.44
CA ILE A 28 0.28 3.24 -8.95
C ILE A 28 0.33 2.87 -10.43
N SER A 29 -0.60 2.05 -10.90
CA SER A 29 -0.72 1.76 -12.32
C SER A 29 -2.16 1.91 -12.79
N GLN A 30 -2.31 2.42 -14.00
CA GLN A 30 -3.58 2.56 -14.68
C GLN A 30 -3.42 2.06 -16.12
N TYR A 31 -4.24 1.12 -16.57
CA TYR A 31 -4.21 0.59 -17.94
C TYR A 31 -2.80 0.22 -18.43
N ASN A 32 -2.02 -0.50 -17.62
CA ASN A 32 -0.62 -0.88 -17.89
C ASN A 32 0.39 0.27 -18.00
N THR A 33 -0.01 1.51 -17.69
CA THR A 33 0.92 2.62 -17.47
C THR A 33 1.24 2.71 -15.99
N GLU A 34 2.50 2.48 -15.63
CA GLU A 34 2.98 2.60 -14.26
C GLU A 34 3.44 4.04 -14.00
N TYR A 35 2.91 4.63 -12.94
CA TYR A 35 3.40 5.88 -12.40
C TYR A 35 4.08 5.52 -11.07
N ILE A 36 5.39 5.69 -11.03
CA ILE A 36 6.14 5.59 -9.77
C ILE A 36 6.02 6.93 -9.07
N VAL A 37 5.37 6.90 -7.92
CA VAL A 37 4.94 8.12 -7.27
C VAL A 37 5.21 7.98 -5.78
N GLY A 38 6.47 8.19 -5.42
CA GLY A 38 6.90 8.09 -4.04
C GLY A 38 6.16 9.11 -3.16
N MET A 39 5.44 8.63 -2.15
CA MET A 39 5.30 9.34 -0.88
C MET A 39 5.11 8.33 0.27
N LYS A 40 6.07 8.46 1.20
CA LYS A 40 6.36 7.68 2.39
C LYS A 40 5.15 7.51 3.32
N ILE A 41 4.81 6.27 3.63
CA ILE A 41 3.83 5.91 4.68
C ILE A 41 4.51 6.07 6.04
N LEU A 42 3.84 6.70 7.02
CA LEU A 42 4.32 6.71 8.40
C LEU A 42 4.25 5.28 8.96
N GLY A 43 5.42 4.77 9.36
CA GLY A 43 5.55 3.47 10.03
C GLY A 43 4.56 3.30 11.18
N PHE A 44 3.98 2.12 11.29
CA PHE A 44 3.03 1.77 12.33
C PHE A 44 3.23 0.30 12.73
N ASN A 45 2.67 -0.08 13.88
CA ASN A 45 2.79 -1.43 14.41
C ASN A 45 1.51 -2.23 14.12
N SER A 46 1.62 -3.29 13.32
CA SER A 46 0.53 -4.26 13.17
C SER A 46 0.65 -5.35 14.23
N THR A 47 -0.33 -5.41 15.14
CA THR A 47 -0.46 -6.49 16.11
C THR A 47 -0.96 -7.78 15.45
N ARG A 48 -0.68 -8.93 16.06
CA ARG A 48 -0.99 -10.27 15.51
C ARG A 48 -2.45 -10.33 15.00
N LYS A 49 -2.62 -10.65 13.71
CA LYS A 49 -3.90 -10.83 13.00
C LYS A 49 -4.82 -9.60 12.86
N SER A 50 -4.43 -8.40 13.31
CA SER A 50 -5.26 -7.21 13.11
C SER A 50 -5.21 -6.77 11.64
N GLU A 51 -6.37 -6.36 11.12
CA GLU A 51 -6.40 -5.55 9.91
C GLU A 51 -5.87 -4.17 10.30
N THR A 52 -4.93 -3.65 9.53
CA THR A 52 -4.34 -2.35 9.78
C THR A 52 -4.52 -1.45 8.57
N LEU A 53 -5.05 -0.25 8.85
CA LEU A 53 -5.25 0.78 7.86
C LEU A 53 -3.93 1.49 7.56
N LEU A 54 -3.55 1.44 6.29
CA LEU A 54 -2.50 2.23 5.67
C LEU A 54 -3.14 3.40 4.93
N ASN A 55 -2.66 4.60 5.18
CA ASN A 55 -2.99 5.74 4.33
C ASN A 55 -1.74 6.04 3.47
N ALA A 56 -1.86 5.82 2.17
CA ALA A 56 -0.86 6.14 1.18
C ALA A 56 -1.24 7.43 0.46
N THR A 57 -0.24 8.22 0.08
CA THR A 57 -0.44 9.39 -0.79
C THR A 57 0.38 9.19 -2.07
N ALA A 58 -0.19 9.48 -3.23
CA ALA A 58 0.50 9.47 -4.52
C ALA A 58 0.18 10.75 -5.31
N LEU A 59 1.19 11.41 -5.87
CA LEU A 59 1.10 12.43 -6.94
C LEU A 59 1.05 11.83 -8.37
N ALA A 60 -0.13 11.67 -8.96
CA ALA A 60 -0.29 11.13 -10.32
C ALA A 60 -0.54 12.24 -11.36
N PRO A 61 -0.24 12.03 -12.66
CA PRO A 61 -0.85 12.84 -13.70
C PRO A 61 -2.38 12.67 -13.71
N PHE A 62 -3.09 13.62 -14.32
CA PHE A 62 -4.55 13.52 -14.45
C PHE A 62 -4.89 12.32 -15.34
N ALA A 63 -5.47 11.29 -14.72
CA ALA A 63 -5.89 10.08 -15.39
C ALA A 63 -7.13 10.33 -16.25
N SER A 64 -7.24 9.59 -17.36
CA SER A 64 -8.49 9.51 -18.13
C SER A 64 -9.56 8.80 -17.30
N SER A 65 -10.73 9.44 -17.16
CA SER A 65 -11.83 8.91 -16.37
C SER A 65 -12.47 7.69 -17.02
N THR A 66 -12.85 6.69 -16.23
CA THR A 66 -13.67 5.56 -16.69
C THR A 66 -15.12 5.95 -16.95
N ASP A 67 -15.66 6.90 -16.19
CA ASP A 67 -17.10 7.22 -16.15
C ASP A 67 -17.38 8.73 -16.01
N GLY A 68 -16.39 9.58 -16.25
CA GLY A 68 -16.52 11.05 -16.20
C GLY A 68 -16.06 11.71 -14.89
N SER A 69 -15.98 10.98 -13.77
CA SER A 69 -15.51 11.53 -12.47
C SER A 69 -14.59 10.60 -11.67
N HIS A 70 -14.47 9.34 -12.07
CA HIS A 70 -13.66 8.36 -11.36
C HIS A 70 -12.63 7.68 -12.26
N VAL A 71 -11.61 7.12 -11.60
CA VAL A 71 -10.61 6.25 -12.20
C VAL A 71 -10.39 5.02 -11.32
N ASN A 72 -10.19 3.86 -11.94
CA ASN A 72 -9.70 2.67 -11.27
C ASN A 72 -8.18 2.56 -11.44
N ILE A 73 -7.47 2.40 -10.32
CA ILE A 73 -6.02 2.21 -10.30
C ILE A 73 -5.66 0.93 -9.55
N ASP A 74 -4.53 0.35 -9.92
CA ASP A 74 -3.87 -0.64 -9.09
C ASP A 74 -2.78 0.04 -8.28
N VAL A 75 -2.60 -0.39 -7.03
CA VAL A 75 -1.65 0.19 -6.08
C VAL A 75 -0.72 -0.91 -5.60
N ASN A 76 0.57 -0.62 -5.67
CA ASN A 76 1.65 -1.46 -5.23
C ASN A 76 2.45 -0.71 -4.16
N LEU A 77 2.36 -1.17 -2.90
CA LEU A 77 3.21 -0.65 -1.83
C LEU A 77 4.39 -1.59 -1.63
N GLN A 78 5.61 -1.09 -1.67
CA GLN A 78 6.80 -1.90 -1.45
C GLN A 78 7.71 -1.25 -0.41
N GLY A 79 8.28 -2.04 0.50
CA GLY A 79 9.31 -1.53 1.38
C GLY A 79 9.78 -2.55 2.38
N ARG A 80 10.45 -2.07 3.44
CA ARG A 80 11.06 -2.93 4.46
C ARG A 80 10.20 -2.98 5.70
N VAL A 81 9.98 -4.19 6.19
CA VAL A 81 9.31 -4.47 7.46
C VAL A 81 10.27 -5.18 8.40
N PHE A 82 10.24 -4.77 9.66
CA PHE A 82 10.96 -5.42 10.73
C PHE A 82 10.04 -6.39 11.45
N TYR A 83 10.53 -7.60 11.66
CA TYR A 83 9.83 -8.64 12.39
C TYR A 83 10.40 -8.74 13.79
N ASP A 84 9.57 -8.39 14.78
CA ASP A 84 9.84 -8.70 16.18
C ASP A 84 9.11 -9.99 16.52
N ASN A 85 9.86 -11.10 16.51
CA ASN A 85 9.37 -12.36 17.03
C ASN A 85 9.76 -12.49 18.50
N ILE A 86 8.99 -13.26 19.28
CA ILE A 86 9.26 -13.46 20.72
C ILE A 86 10.58 -14.23 20.94
N PHE A 87 11.10 -14.90 19.92
CA PHE A 87 12.17 -15.90 20.03
C PHE A 87 13.48 -15.56 19.30
N GLU A 88 13.54 -14.54 18.44
CA GLU A 88 14.73 -14.25 17.61
C GLU A 88 14.97 -12.75 17.43
N PHE A 89 16.22 -12.40 17.11
CA PHE A 89 16.69 -11.05 16.75
C PHE A 89 15.92 -10.45 15.57
N HIS A 90 15.80 -9.12 15.56
CA HIS A 90 15.19 -8.31 14.50
C HIS A 90 15.63 -8.79 13.11
N LYS A 91 14.69 -9.33 12.32
CA LYS A 91 14.92 -9.68 10.91
C LYS A 91 14.20 -8.68 10.01
N HIS A 92 14.84 -8.32 8.91
CA HIS A 92 14.26 -7.51 7.86
C HIS A 92 13.66 -8.41 6.78
N ARG A 93 12.51 -8.02 6.24
CA ARG A 93 11.96 -8.60 5.01
C ARG A 93 11.43 -7.51 4.11
N ILE A 94 11.35 -7.82 2.83
CA ILE A 94 10.67 -6.98 1.85
C ILE A 94 9.19 -7.35 1.89
N ILE A 95 8.34 -6.34 2.07
CA ILE A 95 6.89 -6.47 1.93
C ILE A 95 6.46 -5.84 0.61
N LYS A 96 5.52 -6.51 -0.05
CA LYS A 96 4.80 -6.02 -1.21
C LYS A 96 3.30 -6.14 -0.96
N VAL A 97 2.59 -5.03 -1.01
CA VAL A 97 1.14 -4.96 -0.82
C VAL A 97 0.51 -4.60 -2.15
N LEU A 98 -0.38 -5.46 -2.65
CA LEU A 98 -1.00 -5.31 -3.96
C LEU A 98 -2.51 -5.15 -3.84
N CYS A 99 -3.01 -4.03 -4.36
CA CYS A 99 -4.40 -3.63 -4.35
C CYS A 99 -4.86 -3.36 -5.78
N ASN A 100 -5.78 -4.17 -6.33
CA ASN A 100 -6.25 -3.96 -7.70
C ASN A 100 -7.57 -3.18 -7.71
N GLY A 101 -7.79 -2.30 -8.69
CA GLY A 101 -9.06 -1.60 -8.93
C GLY A 101 -9.53 -0.73 -7.76
N VAL A 102 -8.62 0.01 -7.14
CA VAL A 102 -8.95 1.07 -6.19
C VAL A 102 -9.61 2.21 -6.97
N ARG A 103 -10.83 2.61 -6.59
CA ARG A 103 -11.57 3.67 -7.28
C ARG A 103 -11.34 5.02 -6.62
N ILE A 104 -10.80 5.96 -7.39
CA ILE A 104 -10.46 7.32 -6.97
C ILE A 104 -11.39 8.32 -7.65
N ASP A 105 -11.86 9.30 -6.88
CA ASP A 105 -12.60 10.47 -7.33
C ASP A 105 -11.62 11.63 -7.57
N PHE A 106 -11.47 12.07 -8.81
CA PHE A 106 -10.63 13.23 -9.11
C PHE A 106 -11.37 14.56 -8.96
N SER A 107 -12.71 14.55 -8.90
CA SER A 107 -13.51 15.76 -8.63
C SER A 107 -13.40 16.20 -7.17
N ASN A 108 -13.07 15.27 -6.28
CA ASN A 108 -12.84 15.50 -4.86
C ASN A 108 -11.37 15.21 -4.45
N GLU A 109 -10.44 15.96 -5.06
CA GLU A 109 -9.00 15.96 -4.71
C GLU A 109 -8.33 14.57 -4.66
N GLY A 110 -8.74 13.64 -5.53
CA GLY A 110 -8.11 12.31 -5.59
C GLY A 110 -8.42 11.42 -4.38
N SER A 111 -9.58 11.57 -3.75
CA SER A 111 -10.00 10.74 -2.62
C SER A 111 -10.58 9.40 -3.07
N MET A 112 -10.52 8.39 -2.20
CA MET A 112 -11.19 7.11 -2.45
C MET A 112 -12.72 7.26 -2.39
N VAL A 113 -13.40 6.71 -3.38
CA VAL A 113 -14.89 6.64 -3.43
C VAL A 113 -15.43 5.54 -2.52
N GLN A 114 -14.59 4.54 -2.23
CA GLN A 114 -14.95 3.33 -1.52
C GLN A 114 -14.23 3.26 -0.16
N PRO A 115 -14.75 2.48 0.80
CA PRO A 115 -14.02 2.18 2.02
C PRO A 115 -12.65 1.56 1.72
N PRO A 116 -11.70 1.60 2.67
CA PRO A 116 -10.36 1.08 2.49
C PRO A 116 -10.33 -0.33 1.90
N LYS A 117 -9.51 -0.52 0.86
CA LYS A 117 -9.52 -1.78 0.09
C LYS A 117 -8.68 -2.85 0.81
N LYS A 118 -9.20 -4.08 0.90
CA LYS A 118 -8.41 -5.22 1.37
C LYS A 118 -7.43 -5.64 0.28
N CYS A 119 -6.17 -5.75 0.66
CA CYS A 119 -5.09 -6.00 -0.29
C CYS A 119 -4.30 -7.25 0.05
N SER A 120 -3.71 -7.86 -0.97
CA SER A 120 -2.82 -9.00 -0.79
C SER A 120 -1.48 -8.53 -0.27
N VAL A 121 -0.90 -9.29 0.66
CA VAL A 121 0.40 -9.00 1.27
C VAL A 121 1.35 -10.16 0.98
N ILE A 122 2.46 -9.85 0.33
CA ILE A 122 3.53 -10.80 0.00
C ILE A 122 4.78 -10.37 0.76
N THR A 123 5.47 -11.33 1.36
CA THR A 123 6.69 -11.08 2.14
C THR A 123 7.80 -11.98 1.61
N THR A 124 8.94 -11.41 1.25
CA THR A 124 10.13 -12.12 0.73
C THR A 124 11.33 -11.84 1.61
N GLU A 125 12.23 -12.81 1.75
CA GLU A 125 13.48 -12.61 2.49
C GLU A 125 14.48 -11.81 1.64
N GLU A 126 15.29 -10.97 2.30
CA GLU A 126 16.34 -10.20 1.62
C GLU A 126 17.47 -11.18 1.24
N GLY A 127 17.39 -11.75 0.03
CA GLY A 127 18.31 -12.80 -0.47
C GLY A 127 17.76 -13.70 -1.58
N ASP A 128 16.45 -13.68 -1.83
CA ASP A 128 15.78 -14.50 -2.85
C ASP A 128 15.56 -13.77 -4.21
N LEU A 129 16.23 -12.64 -4.43
CA LEU A 129 16.13 -11.81 -5.66
C LEU A 129 17.43 -11.82 -6.46
#